data_AF-A0A437UUB3-F1
#
_entry.id   AF-A0A437UUB3-F1
#
_cell.length_a   1.000
_cell.length_b   1.000
_cell.length_c   1.000
_cell.angle_alpha   90.00
_cell.angle_beta   90.00
_cell.angle_gamma   90.00
#
_symmetry.space_group_name_H-M   'P 1'
#
loop_
_entity.id
_entity.type
_entity.pdbx_description
1 polymer ?
#
loop_
_entity_poly.entity_id
_entity_poly.type
_entity_poly.pdbx_seq_one_letter_code
_entity_poly.pdbx_strand_id
1 'polypeptide(L)'
;MGYPIESIAHAMEILFQEAYPSEGELAALHFGVKDLAAQLVFELIFEDYKEHSSRHPIDYYIKRYDIDANNRKYTRAINYSQHYRTASNETIEAVFGIRLPELERVDMEGKNRFRGYPLTTLDFLGLKLQSECKLLEKLHVGQIDDSHKVSEGRFREMFSNYHECLDRLEPRVNAQADVITNTLLYFSTETHFLIDFLYGIVVAAERHGFPSEVPSQRIIDICGPEVLVPSTEWCPAVPYADNFMLMRWSCLFDDIFEDGDEAWARKATLLLDCKQLKSHVLQTRRDRMVSMVSELDTQEKADFIMDNYWVWDIRPEYEWTSERIRYFRKLHPLVMRLSEKPRVK
;
A
#
# COMPACT_ATOMS: atom_id res chain seq x y z
N MET A 1 -23.53 -18.63 -11.71
CA MET A 1 -23.30 -19.34 -10.44
C MET A 1 -21.85 -19.06 -10.15
N GLY A 2 -21.58 -18.12 -9.24
CA GLY A 2 -20.21 -17.68 -8.97
C GLY A 2 -19.38 -18.83 -8.40
N TYR A 3 -18.07 -18.79 -8.64
CA TYR A 3 -17.13 -19.71 -8.01
C TYR A 3 -16.82 -19.21 -6.60
N PRO A 4 -16.79 -20.07 -5.56
CA PRO A 4 -16.35 -19.65 -4.23
C PRO A 4 -14.94 -19.05 -4.28
N ILE A 5 -14.64 -18.09 -3.40
CA ILE A 5 -13.34 -17.42 -3.33
C ILE A 5 -12.19 -18.40 -3.11
N GLU A 6 -12.43 -19.48 -2.36
CA GLU A 6 -11.49 -20.59 -2.18
C GLU A 6 -11.16 -21.29 -3.51
N SER A 7 -12.12 -21.42 -4.41
CA SER A 7 -11.90 -22.00 -5.74
C SER A 7 -11.09 -21.06 -6.63
N ILE A 8 -11.28 -19.74 -6.49
CA ILE A 8 -10.45 -18.74 -7.17
C ILE A 8 -9.01 -18.82 -6.65
N ALA A 9 -8.83 -18.83 -5.33
CA ALA A 9 -7.51 -18.96 -4.70
C ALA A 9 -6.80 -20.25 -5.14
N HIS A 10 -7.49 -21.39 -5.10
CA HIS A 10 -6.92 -22.66 -5.52
C HIS A 10 -6.55 -22.70 -7.01
N ALA A 11 -7.35 -22.07 -7.88
CA ALA A 11 -6.99 -21.93 -9.29
C ALA A 11 -5.73 -21.06 -9.48
N MET A 12 -5.52 -20.05 -8.63
CA MET A 12 -4.30 -19.24 -8.67
C MET A 12 -3.10 -20.01 -8.15
N GLU A 13 -3.28 -20.85 -7.13
CA GLU A 13 -2.24 -21.77 -6.66
C GLU A 13 -1.76 -22.62 -7.83
N ILE A 14 -2.65 -23.39 -8.48
CA ILE A 14 -2.32 -24.26 -9.63
C ILE A 14 -1.59 -23.48 -10.72
N LEU A 15 -2.09 -22.28 -11.06
CA LEU A 15 -1.47 -21.43 -12.07
C LEU A 15 -0.03 -21.05 -11.70
N PHE A 16 0.23 -20.74 -10.44
CA PHE A 16 1.58 -20.43 -9.98
C PHE A 16 2.47 -21.68 -9.94
N GLN A 17 1.97 -22.86 -9.55
CA GLN A 17 2.77 -24.10 -9.58
C GLN A 17 3.16 -24.48 -11.02
N GLU A 18 2.27 -24.26 -11.98
CA GLU A 18 2.53 -24.53 -13.39
C GLU A 18 3.48 -23.51 -14.03
N ALA A 19 3.34 -22.22 -13.66
CA ALA A 19 4.14 -21.14 -14.23
C ALA A 19 5.53 -21.00 -13.59
N TYR A 20 5.68 -21.40 -12.32
CA TYR A 20 6.89 -21.18 -11.54
C TYR A 20 7.60 -22.50 -11.19
N PRO A 21 8.72 -22.83 -11.86
CA PRO A 21 9.38 -24.14 -11.72
C PRO A 21 10.04 -24.35 -10.35
N SER A 22 10.21 -23.30 -9.55
CA SER A 22 10.92 -23.30 -8.27
C SER A 22 10.01 -23.01 -7.07
N GLU A 23 8.74 -23.40 -7.11
CA GLU A 23 7.78 -23.11 -6.04
C GLU A 23 8.23 -23.54 -4.63
N GLY A 24 8.94 -24.66 -4.51
CA GLY A 24 9.48 -25.16 -3.24
C GLY A 24 10.54 -24.24 -2.64
N GLU A 25 11.14 -23.35 -3.44
CA GLU A 25 12.13 -22.38 -2.98
C GLU A 25 11.49 -21.18 -2.25
N LEU A 26 10.19 -20.93 -2.46
CA LEU A 26 9.49 -19.84 -1.78
C LEU A 26 9.55 -19.95 -0.25
N ALA A 27 9.72 -21.17 0.28
CA ALA A 27 9.94 -21.40 1.70
C ALA A 27 11.12 -20.60 2.28
N ALA A 28 12.12 -20.23 1.45
CA ALA A 28 13.20 -19.34 1.86
C ALA A 28 12.74 -17.92 2.21
N LEU A 29 11.56 -17.51 1.75
CA LEU A 29 10.91 -16.24 2.12
C LEU A 29 9.94 -16.39 3.30
N HIS A 30 9.87 -17.57 3.93
CA HIS A 30 8.90 -17.93 4.98
C HIS A 30 7.43 -17.89 4.53
N PHE A 31 7.14 -18.04 3.23
CA PHE A 31 5.79 -18.19 2.71
C PHE A 31 5.75 -19.12 1.48
N GLY A 32 4.57 -19.67 1.17
CA GLY A 32 4.37 -20.62 0.07
C GLY A 32 3.50 -20.07 -1.06
N VAL A 33 3.25 -20.92 -2.07
CA VAL A 33 2.35 -20.59 -3.19
C VAL A 33 0.95 -20.19 -2.72
N LYS A 34 0.45 -20.82 -1.66
CA LYS A 34 -0.84 -20.46 -1.05
C LYS A 34 -0.87 -19.02 -0.56
N ASP A 35 0.20 -18.53 0.05
CA ASP A 35 0.30 -17.14 0.49
C ASP A 35 0.34 -16.18 -0.71
N LEU A 36 1.06 -16.56 -1.77
CA LEU A 36 1.10 -15.77 -3.01
C LEU A 36 -0.27 -15.72 -3.71
N ALA A 37 -1.00 -16.83 -3.74
CA ALA A 37 -2.36 -16.91 -4.25
C ALA A 37 -3.31 -16.03 -3.43
N ALA A 38 -3.20 -16.07 -2.10
CA ALA A 38 -3.99 -15.21 -1.23
C ALA A 38 -3.72 -13.71 -1.48
N GLN A 39 -2.45 -13.34 -1.72
CA GLN A 39 -2.06 -11.98 -2.11
C GLN A 39 -2.69 -11.55 -3.43
N LEU A 40 -2.65 -12.41 -4.44
CA LEU A 40 -3.28 -12.09 -5.72
C LEU A 40 -4.81 -11.95 -5.58
N VAL A 41 -5.47 -12.80 -4.79
CA VAL A 41 -6.92 -12.68 -4.54
C VAL A 41 -7.24 -11.37 -3.83
N PHE A 42 -6.45 -10.96 -2.83
CA PHE A 42 -6.62 -9.67 -2.17
C PHE A 42 -6.44 -8.49 -3.14
N GLU A 43 -5.43 -8.53 -4.00
CA GLU A 43 -5.22 -7.52 -5.04
C GLU A 43 -6.38 -7.49 -6.05
N LEU A 44 -6.96 -8.64 -6.40
CA LEU A 44 -8.14 -8.71 -7.26
C LEU A 44 -9.41 -8.15 -6.58
N ILE A 45 -9.58 -8.36 -5.26
CA ILE A 45 -10.65 -7.69 -4.49
C ILE A 45 -10.46 -6.17 -4.54
N PHE A 46 -9.22 -5.69 -4.47
CA PHE A 46 -8.93 -4.27 -4.59
C PHE A 46 -9.28 -3.74 -6.00
N GLU A 47 -8.88 -4.45 -7.07
CA GLU A 47 -9.24 -4.08 -8.44
C GLU A 47 -10.76 -4.12 -8.68
N ASP A 48 -11.46 -5.12 -8.18
CA ASP A 48 -12.93 -5.18 -8.18
C ASP A 48 -13.55 -3.98 -7.46
N TYR A 49 -13.03 -3.61 -6.29
CA TYR A 49 -13.50 -2.44 -5.55
C TYR A 49 -13.31 -1.16 -6.37
N LYS A 50 -12.15 -0.98 -7.02
CA LYS A 50 -11.87 0.19 -7.87
C LYS A 50 -12.88 0.29 -9.02
N GLU A 51 -13.27 -0.83 -9.63
CA GLU A 51 -14.19 -0.83 -10.77
C GLU A 51 -15.65 -0.65 -10.37
N HIS A 52 -16.13 -1.49 -9.46
CA HIS A 52 -17.56 -1.71 -9.23
C HIS A 52 -18.13 -0.92 -8.06
N SER A 53 -17.30 -0.30 -7.22
CA SER A 53 -17.81 0.48 -6.08
C SER A 53 -18.64 1.68 -6.51
N SER A 54 -19.70 1.94 -5.74
CA SER A 54 -20.53 3.13 -5.92
C SER A 54 -19.71 4.38 -5.72
N ARG A 55 -19.84 5.32 -6.66
CA ARG A 55 -19.17 6.61 -6.60
C ARG A 55 -20.18 7.71 -6.33
N HIS A 56 -19.83 8.62 -5.42
CA HIS A 56 -20.68 9.72 -5.00
C HIS A 56 -19.91 11.03 -4.97
N PRO A 57 -20.59 12.17 -5.20
CA PRO A 57 -19.98 13.47 -5.00
C PRO A 57 -19.58 13.67 -3.52
N ILE A 58 -18.62 14.55 -3.27
CA ILE A 58 -18.10 14.76 -1.91
C ILE A 58 -19.14 15.26 -0.90
N ASP A 59 -20.20 15.96 -1.34
CA ASP A 59 -21.28 16.42 -0.46
C ASP A 59 -22.09 15.26 0.15
N TYR A 60 -22.17 14.12 -0.55
CA TYR A 60 -22.70 12.88 0.01
C TYR A 60 -21.90 12.44 1.24
N TYR A 61 -20.56 12.40 1.12
CA TYR A 61 -19.69 11.95 2.20
C TYR A 61 -19.59 12.95 3.35
N ILE A 62 -19.60 14.25 3.07
CA ILE A 62 -19.65 15.29 4.10
C ILE A 62 -20.88 15.09 4.99
N LYS A 63 -22.04 14.80 4.40
CA LYS A 63 -23.28 14.51 5.15
C LYS A 63 -23.19 13.16 5.88
N ARG A 64 -22.71 12.11 5.20
CA ARG A 64 -22.60 10.75 5.76
C ARG A 64 -21.73 10.70 7.01
N TYR A 65 -20.63 11.43 7.01
CA TYR A 65 -19.65 11.44 8.11
C TYR A 65 -19.80 12.63 9.06
N ASP A 66 -20.93 13.36 9.00
CA ASP A 66 -21.24 14.54 9.83
C ASP A 66 -20.10 15.56 9.91
N ILE A 67 -19.55 15.89 8.75
CA ILE A 67 -18.46 16.85 8.62
C ILE A 67 -19.04 18.24 8.42
N ASP A 68 -18.51 19.23 9.15
CA ASP A 68 -18.83 20.64 8.89
C ASP A 68 -18.47 21.01 7.45
N ALA A 69 -19.49 21.36 6.65
CA ALA A 69 -19.35 21.74 5.25
C ALA A 69 -18.48 22.99 5.04
N ASN A 70 -18.29 23.82 6.07
CA ASN A 70 -17.38 24.98 6.03
C ASN A 70 -15.91 24.58 6.27
N ASN A 71 -15.64 23.30 6.55
CA ASN A 71 -14.31 22.83 6.86
C ASN A 71 -13.43 22.76 5.59
N ARG A 72 -12.67 23.86 5.38
CA ARG A 72 -11.74 24.00 4.24
C ARG A 72 -10.62 22.95 4.21
N LYS A 73 -10.45 22.12 5.25
CA LYS A 73 -9.38 21.10 5.30
C LYS A 73 -9.54 20.05 4.19
N TYR A 74 -10.77 19.65 3.86
CA TYR A 74 -11.02 18.63 2.82
C TYR A 74 -10.82 19.18 1.41
N THR A 75 -11.19 20.45 1.16
CA THR A 75 -10.87 21.11 -0.12
C THR A 75 -9.35 21.19 -0.33
N ARG A 76 -8.57 21.46 0.73
CA ARG A 76 -7.12 21.41 0.65
C ARG A 76 -6.64 20.00 0.36
N ALA A 77 -7.09 18.99 1.10
CA ALA A 77 -6.70 17.60 0.90
C ALA A 77 -6.94 17.11 -0.55
N ILE A 78 -8.08 17.48 -1.15
CA ILE A 78 -8.37 17.20 -2.57
C ILE A 78 -7.32 17.85 -3.48
N ASN A 79 -7.02 19.14 -3.27
CA ASN A 79 -6.01 19.83 -4.08
C ASN A 79 -4.61 19.21 -3.91
N TYR A 80 -4.26 18.79 -2.69
CA TYR A 80 -3.01 18.08 -2.39
C TYR A 80 -2.96 16.74 -3.13
N SER A 81 -3.98 15.89 -2.96
CA SER A 81 -4.08 14.59 -3.65
C SER A 81 -4.01 14.76 -5.18
N GLN A 82 -4.72 15.74 -5.73
CA GLN A 82 -4.68 16.03 -7.17
C GLN A 82 -3.29 16.47 -7.64
N HIS A 83 -2.57 17.28 -6.86
CA HIS A 83 -1.18 17.66 -7.18
C HIS A 83 -0.30 16.42 -7.32
N TYR A 84 -0.39 15.48 -6.37
CA TYR A 84 0.42 14.26 -6.41
C TYR A 84 0.01 13.32 -7.55
N ARG A 85 -1.28 13.16 -7.84
CA ARG A 85 -1.75 12.40 -9.02
C ARG A 85 -1.21 12.97 -10.32
N THR A 86 -1.20 14.30 -10.45
CA THR A 86 -0.62 14.97 -11.62
C THR A 86 0.89 14.73 -11.71
N ALA A 87 1.62 14.83 -10.60
CA ALA A 87 3.06 14.52 -10.58
C ALA A 87 3.37 13.05 -10.95
N SER A 88 2.54 12.11 -10.49
CA SER A 88 2.65 10.69 -10.90
C SER A 88 2.39 10.54 -12.40
N ASN A 89 1.38 11.21 -12.95
CA ASN A 89 1.08 11.16 -14.39
C ASN A 89 2.20 11.77 -15.23
N GLU A 90 2.80 12.88 -14.78
CA GLU A 90 3.98 13.49 -15.41
C GLU A 90 5.18 12.52 -15.42
N THR A 91 5.37 11.76 -14.33
CA THR A 91 6.41 10.72 -14.26
C THR A 91 6.12 9.58 -15.25
N ILE A 92 4.87 9.13 -15.34
CA ILE A 92 4.45 8.09 -16.29
C ILE A 92 4.65 8.58 -17.73
N GLU A 93 4.27 9.81 -18.04
CA GLU A 93 4.47 10.41 -19.37
C GLU A 93 5.96 10.51 -19.72
N ALA A 94 6.81 10.92 -18.77
CA ALA A 94 8.25 11.01 -18.99
C ALA A 94 8.90 9.64 -19.26
N VAL A 95 8.42 8.58 -18.63
CA VAL A 95 8.98 7.23 -18.74
C VAL A 95 8.40 6.46 -19.94
N PHE A 96 7.10 6.59 -20.19
CA PHE A 96 6.36 5.74 -21.12
C PHE A 96 5.78 6.48 -22.33
N GLY A 97 5.83 7.82 -22.35
CA GLY A 97 5.24 8.62 -23.42
C GLY A 97 3.71 8.58 -23.49
N ILE A 98 3.06 8.10 -22.42
CA ILE A 98 1.61 8.03 -22.30
C ILE A 98 1.14 8.78 -21.06
N ARG A 99 -0.05 9.37 -21.14
CA ARG A 99 -0.75 9.95 -19.99
C ARG A 99 -1.94 9.07 -19.64
N LEU A 100 -2.19 8.91 -18.35
CA LEU A 100 -3.35 8.23 -17.83
C LEU A 100 -4.46 9.25 -17.56
N PRO A 101 -5.57 9.27 -18.33
CA PRO A 101 -6.65 10.25 -18.17
C PRO A 101 -7.22 10.29 -16.74
N GLU A 102 -7.25 9.15 -16.05
CA GLU A 102 -7.71 9.01 -14.67
C GLU A 102 -6.84 9.75 -13.65
N LEU A 103 -5.59 10.10 -13.98
CA LEU A 103 -4.69 10.86 -13.09
C LEU A 103 -4.71 12.37 -13.41
N GLU A 104 -5.40 12.79 -14.47
CA GLU A 104 -5.48 14.19 -14.86
C GLU A 104 -6.35 15.03 -13.93
N ARG A 105 -6.07 16.34 -13.94
CA ARG A 105 -6.79 17.31 -13.13
C ARG A 105 -8.15 17.57 -13.74
N VAL A 106 -9.20 17.22 -13.01
CA VAL A 106 -10.57 17.62 -13.35
C VAL A 106 -10.77 19.10 -13.04
N ASP A 107 -11.47 19.82 -13.91
CA ASP A 107 -11.80 21.23 -13.70
C ASP A 107 -12.73 21.39 -12.48
N MET A 108 -12.27 22.16 -11.49
CA MET A 108 -12.92 22.36 -10.19
C MET A 108 -13.36 23.82 -9.98
N GLU A 109 -13.48 24.61 -11.06
CA GLU A 109 -13.90 26.00 -10.98
C GLU A 109 -15.41 26.19 -10.73
N GLY A 110 -15.76 27.27 -10.01
CA GLY A 110 -17.15 27.73 -9.85
C GLY A 110 -18.07 26.87 -8.96
N LYS A 111 -19.38 26.87 -9.27
CA LYS A 111 -20.44 26.16 -8.51
C LYS A 111 -20.37 24.62 -8.63
N ASN A 112 -19.46 24.09 -9.45
CA ASN A 112 -19.28 22.66 -9.72
C ASN A 112 -18.20 22.00 -8.85
N ARG A 113 -17.54 22.77 -7.96
CA ARG A 113 -16.42 22.35 -7.09
C ARG A 113 -16.64 21.09 -6.23
N PHE A 114 -17.89 20.72 -5.99
CA PHE A 114 -18.26 19.52 -5.22
C PHE A 114 -19.04 18.47 -6.03
N ARG A 115 -19.35 18.76 -7.30
CA ARG A 115 -20.09 17.86 -8.20
C ARG A 115 -19.19 17.13 -9.21
N GLY A 116 -17.96 17.61 -9.42
CA GLY A 116 -17.10 17.17 -10.52
C GLY A 116 -16.39 15.81 -10.32
N TYR A 117 -16.19 15.34 -9.09
CA TYR A 117 -15.48 14.07 -8.84
C TYR A 117 -16.36 13.06 -8.09
N PRO A 118 -16.81 11.98 -8.75
CA PRO A 118 -17.49 10.90 -8.06
C PRO A 118 -16.42 10.04 -7.35
N LEU A 119 -16.35 10.17 -6.01
CA LEU A 119 -15.42 9.44 -5.14
C LEU A 119 -16.05 8.10 -4.71
N THR A 120 -15.27 7.04 -4.62
CA THR A 120 -15.63 5.87 -3.81
C THR A 120 -15.48 6.19 -2.31
N THR A 121 -16.01 5.34 -1.44
CA THR A 121 -15.81 5.47 0.01
C THR A 121 -14.32 5.41 0.37
N LEU A 122 -13.55 4.59 -0.35
CA LEU A 122 -12.11 4.43 -0.13
C LEU A 122 -11.36 5.73 -0.46
N ASP A 123 -11.66 6.34 -1.61
CA ASP A 123 -11.06 7.62 -2.01
C ASP A 123 -11.34 8.71 -0.97
N PHE A 124 -12.60 8.80 -0.52
CA PHE A 124 -12.98 9.81 0.47
C PHE A 124 -12.30 9.58 1.82
N LEU A 125 -12.25 8.34 2.31
CA LEU A 125 -11.60 8.02 3.57
C LEU A 125 -10.08 8.24 3.49
N GLY A 126 -9.45 7.97 2.35
CA GLY A 126 -8.04 8.31 2.09
C GLY A 126 -7.78 9.81 2.19
N LEU A 127 -8.62 10.63 1.54
CA LEU A 127 -8.56 12.09 1.67
C LEU A 127 -8.77 12.56 3.11
N LYS A 128 -9.73 11.95 3.83
CA LYS A 128 -9.99 12.24 5.23
C LYS A 128 -8.77 11.92 6.09
N LEU A 129 -8.18 10.75 5.93
CA LEU A 129 -6.98 10.32 6.65
C LEU A 129 -5.81 11.29 6.38
N GLN A 130 -5.53 11.62 5.12
CA GLN A 130 -4.49 12.60 4.75
C GLN A 130 -4.74 13.99 5.36
N SER A 131 -6.01 14.40 5.50
CA SER A 131 -6.37 15.70 6.09
C SER A 131 -6.30 15.74 7.62
N GLU A 132 -6.44 14.59 8.28
CA GLU A 132 -6.54 14.46 9.73
C GLU A 132 -5.25 13.96 10.38
N CYS A 133 -4.44 13.21 9.63
CA CYS A 133 -3.16 12.67 10.08
C CYS A 133 -2.00 13.55 9.62
N LYS A 134 -1.41 14.30 10.56
CA LYS A 134 -0.28 15.21 10.27
C LYS A 134 0.99 14.46 9.87
N LEU A 135 1.13 13.19 10.26
CA LEU A 135 2.30 12.37 9.91
C LEU A 135 2.41 12.19 8.39
N LEU A 136 1.30 11.87 7.71
CA LEU A 136 1.28 11.62 6.27
C LEU A 136 1.76 12.82 5.46
N GLU A 137 1.37 14.04 5.84
CA GLU A 137 1.87 15.27 5.22
C GLU A 137 3.40 15.39 5.35
N LYS A 138 3.95 15.07 6.53
CA LYS A 138 5.38 15.23 6.82
C LYS A 138 6.26 14.17 6.19
N LEU A 139 5.78 12.92 6.11
CA LEU A 139 6.44 11.84 5.41
C LEU A 139 6.61 12.20 3.93
N HIS A 140 5.55 12.71 3.30
CA HIS A 140 5.54 12.97 1.86
C HIS A 140 6.58 14.01 1.39
N VAL A 141 6.90 14.99 2.25
CA VAL A 141 7.87 16.06 1.96
C VAL A 141 9.24 15.84 2.65
N GLY A 142 9.48 14.65 3.23
CA GLY A 142 10.76 14.32 3.90
C GLY A 142 11.06 15.18 5.12
N GLN A 143 10.05 15.77 5.76
CA GLN A 143 10.28 16.62 6.94
C GLN A 143 10.53 15.79 8.21
N ILE A 144 10.06 14.55 8.24
CA ILE A 144 10.22 13.66 9.40
C ILE A 144 11.69 13.26 9.63
N ASP A 145 12.48 13.27 8.55
CA ASP A 145 13.89 12.84 8.48
C ASP A 145 14.82 13.82 9.20
N ASP A 146 14.41 15.08 9.33
CA ASP A 146 15.24 16.17 9.84
C ASP A 146 14.84 16.53 11.27
N SER A 147 15.75 16.28 12.21
CA SER A 147 15.56 16.58 13.64
C SER A 147 15.35 18.07 13.95
N HIS A 148 15.79 18.97 13.08
CA HIS A 148 15.57 20.41 13.22
C HIS A 148 14.16 20.82 12.76
N LYS A 149 13.56 20.07 11.83
CA LYS A 149 12.20 20.32 11.33
C LYS A 149 11.13 19.65 12.20
N VAL A 150 11.44 18.46 12.72
CA VAL A 150 10.57 17.72 13.64
C VAL A 150 11.41 17.27 14.84
N SER A 151 11.12 17.81 16.02
CA SER A 151 11.76 17.35 17.26
C SER A 151 11.33 15.90 17.59
N GLU A 152 12.09 15.20 18.43
CA GLU A 152 11.70 13.83 18.84
C GLU A 152 10.34 13.80 19.58
N GLY A 153 10.05 14.79 20.43
CA GLY A 153 8.73 14.91 21.06
C GLY A 153 7.62 15.02 20.02
N ARG A 154 7.82 15.87 19.01
CA ARG A 154 6.85 16.05 17.92
C ARG A 154 6.71 14.81 17.03
N PHE A 155 7.81 14.07 16.82
CA PHE A 155 7.81 12.80 16.12
C PHE A 155 6.87 11.80 16.82
N ARG A 156 7.03 11.62 18.14
CA ARG A 156 6.17 10.74 18.96
C ARG A 156 4.70 11.13 18.88
N GLU A 157 4.40 12.42 19.04
CA GLU A 157 3.03 12.94 18.92
C GLU A 157 2.41 12.64 17.54
N MET A 158 3.18 12.75 16.46
CA MET A 158 2.68 12.48 15.10
C MET A 158 2.37 11.00 14.89
N PHE A 159 3.21 10.09 15.36
CA PHE A 159 2.96 8.65 15.28
C PHE A 159 1.81 8.22 16.20
N SER A 160 1.69 8.79 17.40
CA SER A 160 0.52 8.58 18.27
C SER A 160 -0.77 9.04 17.58
N ASN A 161 -0.75 10.21 16.93
CA ASN A 161 -1.91 10.69 16.17
C ASN A 161 -2.24 9.79 14.97
N TYR A 162 -1.24 9.22 14.28
CA TYR A 162 -1.46 8.25 13.22
C TYR A 162 -2.15 6.99 13.75
N HIS A 163 -1.67 6.44 14.87
CA HIS A 163 -2.28 5.29 15.53
C HIS A 163 -3.75 5.56 15.90
N GLU A 164 -4.05 6.70 16.54
CA GLU A 164 -5.43 7.11 16.84
C GLU A 164 -6.30 7.28 15.59
N CYS A 165 -5.72 7.71 14.47
CA CYS A 165 -6.45 7.81 13.20
C CYS A 165 -6.79 6.42 12.66
N LEU A 166 -5.87 5.46 12.77
CA LEU A 166 -6.11 4.07 12.37
C LEU A 166 -7.12 3.37 13.29
N ASP A 167 -7.10 3.61 14.59
CA ASP A 167 -8.07 2.99 15.52
C ASP A 167 -9.52 3.38 15.19
N ARG A 168 -9.72 4.58 14.64
CA ARG A 168 -11.03 5.04 14.16
C ARG A 168 -11.47 4.35 12.85
N LEU A 169 -10.54 3.70 12.16
CA LEU A 169 -10.79 2.92 10.95
C LEU A 169 -11.00 1.45 11.26
N GLU A 170 -10.77 0.98 12.48
CA GLU A 170 -11.00 -0.43 12.82
C GLU A 170 -12.49 -0.79 12.59
N PRO A 171 -12.78 -1.67 11.62
CA PRO A 171 -14.15 -2.02 11.29
C PRO A 171 -14.69 -3.00 12.33
N ARG A 172 -16.00 -2.95 12.57
CA ARG A 172 -16.67 -4.04 13.30
C ARG A 172 -16.67 -5.27 12.40
N VAL A 173 -16.38 -6.44 12.97
CA VAL A 173 -16.35 -7.74 12.26
C VAL A 173 -17.65 -8.02 11.48
N ASN A 174 -18.79 -7.52 11.95
CA ASN A 174 -20.09 -7.68 11.30
C ASN A 174 -20.45 -6.58 10.27
N ALA A 175 -19.53 -5.68 9.95
CA ALA A 175 -19.69 -4.61 8.97
C ALA A 175 -18.83 -4.91 7.73
N GLN A 176 -19.28 -5.86 6.91
CA GLN A 176 -18.52 -6.46 5.80
C GLN A 176 -17.96 -5.42 4.82
N ALA A 177 -18.77 -4.41 4.47
CA ALA A 177 -18.34 -3.33 3.58
C ALA A 177 -17.23 -2.47 4.20
N ASP A 178 -17.26 -2.26 5.52
CA ASP A 178 -16.23 -1.52 6.26
C ASP A 178 -14.97 -2.38 6.42
N VAL A 179 -15.11 -3.70 6.63
CA VAL A 179 -13.98 -4.65 6.62
C VAL A 179 -13.18 -4.53 5.32
N ILE A 180 -13.87 -4.57 4.17
CA ILE A 180 -13.21 -4.42 2.87
C ILE A 180 -12.60 -3.03 2.75
N THR A 181 -13.40 -1.98 2.93
CA THR A 181 -12.97 -0.59 2.65
C THR A 181 -11.82 -0.14 3.56
N ASN A 182 -11.89 -0.41 4.86
CA ASN A 182 -10.91 0.08 5.82
C ASN A 182 -9.60 -0.72 5.74
N THR A 183 -9.66 -2.01 5.46
CA THR A 183 -8.45 -2.81 5.21
C THR A 183 -7.76 -2.38 3.91
N LEU A 184 -8.52 -2.17 2.82
CA LEU A 184 -7.96 -1.62 1.57
C LEU A 184 -7.34 -0.23 1.78
N LEU A 185 -7.94 0.61 2.62
CA LEU A 185 -7.39 1.92 2.98
C LEU A 185 -6.07 1.80 3.74
N TYR A 186 -5.99 0.89 4.70
CA TYR A 186 -4.76 0.62 5.45
C TYR A 186 -3.64 0.22 4.49
N PHE A 187 -3.85 -0.80 3.65
CA PHE A 187 -2.80 -1.28 2.74
C PHE A 187 -2.46 -0.29 1.63
N SER A 188 -3.44 0.50 1.16
CA SER A 188 -3.17 1.63 0.27
C SER A 188 -2.24 2.65 0.94
N THR A 189 -2.46 2.94 2.22
CA THR A 189 -1.60 3.86 2.99
C THR A 189 -0.20 3.25 3.15
N GLU A 190 -0.12 1.98 3.54
CA GLU A 190 1.15 1.30 3.77
C GLU A 190 1.98 1.17 2.49
N THR A 191 1.36 0.93 1.33
CA THR A 191 2.05 0.88 0.04
C THR A 191 2.73 2.22 -0.31
N HIS A 192 2.15 3.34 0.14
CA HIS A 192 2.68 4.68 -0.17
C HIS A 192 3.63 5.23 0.89
N PHE A 193 3.47 4.83 2.15
CA PHE A 193 4.20 5.44 3.26
C PHE A 193 5.11 4.48 4.04
N LEU A 194 4.91 3.16 3.87
CA LEU A 194 5.69 2.09 4.49
C LEU A 194 5.88 2.29 6.01
N ILE A 195 4.86 2.77 6.71
CA ILE A 195 4.99 3.27 8.09
C ILE A 195 5.27 2.09 9.03
N ASP A 196 4.46 1.05 8.92
CA ASP A 196 4.53 -0.12 9.80
C ASP A 196 5.68 -1.03 9.38
N PHE A 197 5.92 -1.15 8.08
CA PHE A 197 7.10 -1.80 7.52
C PHE A 197 8.39 -1.18 8.06
N LEU A 198 8.56 0.15 7.93
CA LEU A 198 9.75 0.84 8.40
C LEU A 198 9.91 0.76 9.92
N TYR A 199 8.81 0.83 10.68
CA TYR A 199 8.87 0.60 12.12
C TYR A 199 9.36 -0.82 12.43
N GLY A 200 8.84 -1.83 11.73
CA GLY A 200 9.29 -3.21 11.86
C GLY A 200 10.79 -3.40 11.62
N ILE A 201 11.34 -2.77 10.58
CA ILE A 201 12.78 -2.74 10.31
C ILE A 201 13.56 -2.07 11.45
N VAL A 202 13.05 -0.99 12.03
CA VAL A 202 13.68 -0.32 13.17
C VAL A 202 13.74 -1.25 14.39
N VAL A 203 12.67 -1.97 14.68
CA VAL A 203 12.63 -2.92 15.81
C VAL A 203 13.55 -4.11 15.55
N ALA A 204 13.63 -4.62 14.32
CA ALA A 204 14.62 -5.64 13.97
C ALA A 204 16.05 -5.12 14.12
N ALA A 205 16.36 -3.93 13.60
CA ALA A 205 17.67 -3.31 13.77
C ALA A 205 18.08 -3.16 15.23
N GLU A 206 17.14 -2.83 16.13
CA GLU A 206 17.39 -2.78 17.57
C GLU A 206 17.81 -4.14 18.14
N ARG A 207 17.13 -5.24 17.75
CA ARG A 207 17.52 -6.61 18.16
C ARG A 207 18.95 -6.95 17.71
N HIS A 208 19.38 -6.38 16.59
CA HIS A 208 20.74 -6.50 16.06
C HIS A 208 21.70 -5.39 16.51
N GLY A 209 21.33 -4.59 17.52
CA GLY A 209 22.21 -3.59 18.13
C GLY A 209 22.40 -2.31 17.31
N PHE A 210 21.42 -1.93 16.48
CA PHE A 210 21.43 -0.77 15.60
C PHE A 210 22.71 -0.69 14.74
N PRO A 211 22.87 -1.59 13.76
CA PRO A 211 24.07 -1.61 12.92
C PRO A 211 24.35 -0.24 12.30
N SER A 212 25.62 0.16 12.25
CA SER A 212 26.01 1.48 11.77
C SER A 212 25.69 1.66 10.28
N GLU A 213 25.86 0.59 9.51
CA GLU A 213 25.52 0.49 8.11
C GLU A 213 24.12 -0.12 7.96
N VAL A 214 23.25 0.60 7.27
CA VAL A 214 21.89 0.15 6.97
C VAL A 214 21.97 -0.76 5.74
N PRO A 215 21.44 -1.99 5.77
CA PRO A 215 21.35 -2.87 4.60
C PRO A 215 20.30 -2.37 3.59
N SER A 216 20.55 -1.19 3.00
CA SER A 216 19.58 -0.43 2.21
C SER A 216 19.06 -1.19 1.00
N GLN A 217 19.94 -1.88 0.28
CA GLN A 217 19.55 -2.67 -0.89
C GLN A 217 18.59 -3.79 -0.50
N ARG A 218 18.86 -4.49 0.62
CA ARG A 218 18.00 -5.57 1.11
C ARG A 218 16.59 -5.07 1.44
N ILE A 219 16.49 -3.89 2.05
CA ILE A 219 15.21 -3.26 2.34
C ILE A 219 14.48 -2.89 1.03
N ILE A 220 15.21 -2.33 0.06
CA ILE A 220 14.68 -1.95 -1.26
C ILE A 220 14.21 -3.19 -2.05
N ASP A 221 14.88 -4.33 -1.97
CA ASP A 221 14.46 -5.55 -2.67
C ASP A 221 13.05 -5.98 -2.21
N ILE A 222 12.71 -5.75 -0.94
CA ILE A 222 11.40 -6.06 -0.36
C ILE A 222 10.34 -5.04 -0.77
N CYS A 223 10.56 -3.75 -0.45
CA CYS A 223 9.53 -2.71 -0.48
C CYS A 223 9.77 -1.61 -1.53
N GLY A 224 10.84 -1.71 -2.31
CA GLY A 224 11.26 -0.70 -3.26
C GLY A 224 10.17 -0.43 -4.30
N PRO A 225 9.86 0.84 -4.61
CA PRO A 225 8.92 1.19 -5.67
C PRO A 225 9.59 0.95 -7.03
N GLU A 226 9.69 -0.30 -7.44
CA GLU A 226 10.10 -0.69 -8.78
C GLU A 226 8.96 -0.42 -9.75
N VAL A 227 9.13 0.60 -10.60
CA VAL A 227 8.12 0.95 -11.61
C VAL A 227 7.97 -0.17 -12.65
N LEU A 228 9.05 -0.91 -12.86
CA LEU A 228 9.14 -2.05 -13.78
C LEU A 228 9.75 -3.21 -13.03
N VAL A 229 9.14 -4.38 -13.15
CA VAL A 229 9.71 -5.64 -12.66
C VAL A 229 10.67 -6.15 -13.74
N PRO A 230 12.00 -6.18 -13.52
CA PRO A 230 12.95 -6.68 -14.52
C PRO A 230 12.58 -8.07 -15.00
N SER A 231 12.83 -8.39 -16.27
CA SER A 231 12.60 -9.73 -16.83
C SER A 231 13.48 -10.79 -16.16
N THR A 232 12.99 -12.02 -16.05
CA THR A 232 13.75 -13.19 -15.61
C THR A 232 13.89 -14.20 -16.75
N GLU A 233 14.70 -15.24 -16.56
CA GLU A 233 14.86 -16.31 -17.54
C GLU A 233 13.54 -17.03 -17.84
N TRP A 234 12.68 -17.19 -16.83
CA TRP A 234 11.39 -17.86 -16.96
C TRP A 234 10.24 -16.90 -17.34
N CYS A 235 10.33 -15.60 -16.98
CA CYS A 235 9.38 -14.56 -17.37
C CYS A 235 10.08 -13.44 -18.15
N PRO A 236 10.12 -13.50 -19.50
CA PRO A 236 10.77 -12.47 -20.31
C PRO A 236 9.95 -11.16 -20.38
N ALA A 237 8.73 -11.15 -19.84
CA ALA A 237 7.91 -9.95 -19.78
C ALA A 237 8.43 -8.99 -18.71
N VAL A 238 8.32 -7.68 -18.96
CA VAL A 238 8.65 -6.62 -18.00
C VAL A 238 7.34 -5.93 -17.59
N PRO A 239 6.62 -6.48 -16.62
CA PRO A 239 5.35 -5.90 -16.20
C PRO A 239 5.58 -4.61 -15.41
N TYR A 240 4.63 -3.68 -15.53
CA TYR A 240 4.48 -2.56 -14.61
C TYR A 240 3.99 -3.02 -13.24
N ALA A 241 4.53 -2.46 -12.16
CA ALA A 241 4.08 -2.84 -10.82
C ALA A 241 3.50 -1.65 -10.05
N ASP A 242 2.17 -1.52 -10.13
CA ASP A 242 1.44 -0.45 -9.44
C ASP A 242 0.98 -0.85 -8.03
N ASN A 243 0.99 -2.14 -7.69
CA ASN A 243 0.45 -2.64 -6.42
C ASN A 243 1.37 -3.72 -5.83
N PHE A 244 2.34 -3.32 -5.01
CA PHE A 244 3.18 -4.26 -4.26
C PHE A 244 2.66 -4.44 -2.83
N MET A 245 1.58 -5.18 -2.68
CA MET A 245 1.12 -5.60 -1.34
C MET A 245 1.63 -7.00 -1.06
N LEU A 246 2.79 -7.13 -0.42
CA LEU A 246 3.20 -8.41 0.15
C LEU A 246 2.95 -8.36 1.66
N MET A 247 1.76 -8.76 2.04
CA MET A 247 1.44 -9.00 3.43
C MET A 247 2.19 -10.26 3.87
N ARG A 248 3.31 -10.03 4.55
CA ARG A 248 4.12 -10.94 5.38
C ARG A 248 5.58 -10.48 5.51
N TRP A 249 5.94 -9.30 5.00
CA TRP A 249 7.28 -8.75 5.11
C TRP A 249 7.94 -8.83 6.49
N SER A 250 7.15 -8.86 7.57
CA SER A 250 7.68 -9.05 8.93
C SER A 250 8.50 -10.31 9.13
N CYS A 251 8.27 -11.38 8.35
CA CYS A 251 9.09 -12.58 8.40
C CYS A 251 10.51 -12.37 7.86
N LEU A 252 10.73 -11.33 7.04
CA LEU A 252 12.02 -11.03 6.43
C LEU A 252 12.83 -9.98 7.22
N PHE A 253 12.27 -9.42 8.30
CA PHE A 253 12.91 -8.28 8.98
C PHE A 253 14.24 -8.66 9.63
N ASP A 254 14.34 -9.84 10.24
CA ASP A 254 15.59 -10.32 10.83
C ASP A 254 16.55 -10.81 9.73
N ASP A 255 16.03 -11.45 8.69
CA ASP A 255 16.82 -11.91 7.53
C ASP A 255 17.65 -10.79 6.87
N ILE A 256 17.12 -9.56 6.85
CA ILE A 256 17.83 -8.38 6.34
C ILE A 256 19.19 -8.21 7.04
N PHE A 257 19.29 -8.52 8.33
CA PHE A 257 20.48 -8.35 9.15
C PHE A 257 21.28 -9.65 9.34
N GLU A 258 20.61 -10.81 9.30
CA GLU A 258 21.23 -12.10 9.59
C GLU A 258 21.80 -12.81 8.36
N ASP A 259 21.17 -12.67 7.19
CA ASP A 259 21.57 -13.45 6.01
C ASP A 259 22.95 -13.02 5.49
N GLY A 260 23.74 -14.00 5.05
CA GLY A 260 24.88 -13.73 4.17
C GLY A 260 24.43 -13.27 2.79
N ASP A 261 25.31 -12.60 2.04
CA ASP A 261 24.96 -12.00 0.73
C ASP A 261 24.43 -13.02 -0.29
N GLU A 262 24.94 -14.26 -0.28
CA GLU A 262 24.45 -15.33 -1.17
C GLU A 262 23.02 -15.77 -0.81
N ALA A 263 22.72 -15.93 0.48
CA ALA A 263 21.38 -16.28 0.94
C ALA A 263 20.39 -15.15 0.63
N TRP A 264 20.80 -13.90 0.86
CA TRP A 264 19.97 -12.74 0.53
C TRP A 264 19.73 -12.61 -0.97
N ALA A 265 20.77 -12.74 -1.80
CA ALA A 265 20.65 -12.65 -3.25
C ALA A 265 19.60 -13.64 -3.79
N ARG A 266 19.56 -14.85 -3.23
CA ARG A 266 18.52 -15.83 -3.54
C ARG A 266 17.13 -15.33 -3.15
N LYS A 267 16.95 -14.81 -1.93
CA LYS A 267 15.66 -14.24 -1.49
C LYS A 267 15.23 -13.06 -2.35
N ALA A 268 16.15 -12.18 -2.74
CA ALA A 268 15.87 -11.07 -3.64
C ALA A 268 15.35 -11.54 -5.01
N THR A 269 15.94 -12.60 -5.59
CA THR A 269 15.42 -13.24 -6.81
C THR A 269 14.01 -13.81 -6.60
N LEU A 270 13.76 -14.52 -5.50
CA LEU A 270 12.43 -15.08 -5.21
C LEU A 270 11.37 -14.00 -5.00
N LEU A 271 11.71 -12.90 -4.33
CA LEU A 271 10.84 -11.73 -4.18
C LEU A 271 10.48 -11.14 -5.54
N LEU A 272 11.48 -11.01 -6.42
CA LEU A 272 11.28 -10.56 -7.79
C LEU A 272 10.36 -11.49 -8.59
N ASP A 273 10.56 -12.80 -8.46
CA ASP A 273 9.71 -13.80 -9.12
C ASP A 273 8.25 -13.70 -8.65
N CYS A 274 8.02 -13.55 -7.34
CA CYS A 274 6.68 -13.33 -6.78
C CYS A 274 6.01 -12.08 -7.35
N LYS A 275 6.77 -10.99 -7.47
CA LYS A 275 6.32 -9.73 -8.08
C LYS A 275 5.93 -9.93 -9.54
N GLN A 276 6.73 -10.67 -10.31
CA GLN A 276 6.43 -10.98 -11.71
C GLN A 276 5.18 -11.84 -11.88
N LEU A 277 5.05 -12.91 -11.09
CA LEU A 277 3.90 -13.83 -11.17
C LEU A 277 2.58 -13.09 -11.00
N LYS A 278 2.47 -12.29 -9.93
CA LYS A 278 1.25 -11.48 -9.68
C LYS A 278 1.02 -10.47 -10.78
N SER A 279 2.04 -9.70 -11.16
CA SER A 279 1.91 -8.65 -12.17
C SER A 279 1.55 -9.21 -13.53
N HIS A 280 2.08 -10.38 -13.90
CA HIS A 280 1.72 -11.07 -15.13
C HIS A 280 0.24 -11.44 -15.15
N VAL A 281 -0.30 -12.01 -14.06
CA VAL A 281 -1.73 -12.35 -13.98
C VAL A 281 -2.60 -11.09 -14.01
N LEU A 282 -2.23 -10.07 -13.23
CA LEU A 282 -2.96 -8.79 -13.16
C LEU A 282 -2.93 -7.99 -14.47
N GLN A 283 -2.01 -8.25 -15.39
CA GLN A 283 -1.97 -7.56 -16.69
C GLN A 283 -2.56 -8.38 -17.83
N THR A 284 -2.41 -9.70 -17.79
CA THR A 284 -2.85 -10.57 -18.89
C THR A 284 -4.24 -11.16 -18.69
N ARG A 285 -4.72 -11.24 -17.45
CA ARG A 285 -5.99 -11.89 -17.09
C ARG A 285 -6.91 -11.02 -16.23
N ARG A 286 -6.56 -9.73 -16.04
CA ARG A 286 -7.25 -8.80 -15.14
C ARG A 286 -8.75 -8.85 -15.24
N ASP A 287 -9.31 -8.51 -16.40
CA ASP A 287 -10.75 -8.31 -16.58
C ASP A 287 -11.54 -9.59 -16.30
N ARG A 288 -10.99 -10.74 -16.72
CA ARG A 288 -11.61 -12.04 -16.45
C ARG A 288 -11.60 -12.36 -14.96
N MET A 289 -10.47 -12.12 -14.29
CA MET A 289 -10.30 -12.41 -12.87
C MET A 289 -11.14 -11.47 -11.99
N VAL A 290 -11.14 -10.18 -12.32
CA VAL A 290 -11.98 -9.17 -11.66
C VAL A 290 -13.46 -9.51 -11.87
N SER A 291 -13.89 -9.93 -13.07
CA SER A 291 -15.25 -10.40 -13.30
C SER A 291 -15.63 -11.62 -12.46
N MET A 292 -14.69 -12.51 -12.14
CA MET A 292 -14.98 -13.64 -11.25
C MET A 292 -15.12 -13.19 -9.80
N VAL A 293 -14.26 -12.26 -9.36
CA VAL A 293 -14.32 -11.69 -8.01
C VAL A 293 -15.56 -10.81 -7.84
N SER A 294 -16.03 -10.11 -8.88
CA SER A 294 -17.22 -9.25 -8.81
C SER A 294 -18.52 -10.04 -8.62
N GLU A 295 -18.54 -11.33 -9.00
CA GLU A 295 -19.65 -12.25 -8.77
C GLU A 295 -19.74 -12.77 -7.32
N LEU A 296 -18.66 -12.64 -6.53
CA LEU A 296 -18.66 -12.99 -5.12
C LEU A 296 -19.50 -11.99 -4.32
N ASP A 297 -20.19 -12.48 -3.29
CA ASP A 297 -20.90 -11.59 -2.37
C ASP A 297 -19.93 -10.81 -1.46
N THR A 298 -20.44 -9.75 -0.82
CA THR A 298 -19.64 -8.89 0.06
C THR A 298 -19.17 -9.63 1.32
N GLN A 299 -19.94 -10.62 1.80
CA GLN A 299 -19.61 -11.38 3.00
C GLN A 299 -18.38 -12.26 2.74
N GLU A 300 -18.38 -12.99 1.63
CA GLU A 300 -17.30 -13.89 1.22
C GLU A 300 -15.98 -13.14 1.02
N LYS A 301 -16.01 -11.94 0.42
CA LYS A 301 -14.83 -11.07 0.33
C LYS A 301 -14.34 -10.61 1.69
N ALA A 302 -15.26 -10.24 2.59
CA ALA A 302 -14.90 -9.79 3.93
C ALA A 302 -14.32 -10.92 4.78
N ASP A 303 -14.89 -12.13 4.71
CA ASP A 303 -14.38 -13.32 5.42
C ASP A 303 -12.97 -13.67 4.95
N PHE A 304 -12.73 -13.67 3.63
CA PHE A 304 -11.39 -13.86 3.10
C PHE A 304 -10.39 -12.82 3.62
N ILE A 305 -10.79 -11.54 3.68
CA ILE A 305 -9.95 -10.48 4.25
C ILE A 305 -9.72 -10.70 5.75
N MET A 306 -10.69 -11.16 6.52
CA MET A 306 -10.51 -11.43 7.95
C MET A 306 -9.57 -12.61 8.19
N ASP A 307 -9.67 -13.67 7.38
CA ASP A 307 -8.85 -14.86 7.56
C ASP A 307 -7.39 -14.66 7.13
N ASN A 308 -7.16 -13.77 6.14
CA ASN A 308 -5.84 -13.61 5.54
C ASN A 308 -5.24 -12.22 5.81
N TYR A 309 -6.02 -11.14 5.72
CA TYR A 309 -5.59 -9.74 5.69
C TYR A 309 -6.07 -8.89 6.88
N TRP A 310 -6.42 -9.53 8.01
CA TRP A 310 -6.86 -8.82 9.20
C TRP A 310 -5.71 -8.10 9.89
N VAL A 311 -5.46 -6.87 9.45
CA VAL A 311 -4.34 -6.06 9.93
C VAL A 311 -4.51 -5.60 11.38
N TRP A 312 -5.74 -5.46 11.84
CA TRP A 312 -6.07 -4.80 13.11
C TRP A 312 -5.47 -5.50 14.33
N ASP A 313 -5.24 -6.82 14.25
CA ASP A 313 -4.62 -7.62 15.32
C ASP A 313 -3.09 -7.61 15.29
N ILE A 314 -2.48 -7.18 14.18
CA ILE A 314 -1.03 -7.26 13.94
C ILE A 314 -0.35 -5.89 13.83
N ARG A 315 -1.11 -4.79 13.92
CA ARG A 315 -0.56 -3.43 13.92
C ARG A 315 0.38 -3.24 15.10
N PRO A 316 1.57 -2.65 14.90
CA PRO A 316 2.48 -2.36 15.99
C PRO A 316 1.93 -1.25 16.90
N GLU A 317 2.12 -1.42 18.20
CA GLU A 317 2.12 -0.30 19.14
C GLU A 317 3.48 0.41 19.03
N TYR A 318 3.46 1.69 18.64
CA TYR A 318 4.70 2.42 18.44
C TYR A 318 5.35 2.84 19.75
N GLU A 319 6.51 2.30 20.01
CA GLU A 319 7.36 2.66 21.13
C GLU A 319 8.62 3.36 20.61
N TRP A 320 8.62 4.69 20.61
CA TRP A 320 9.71 5.46 20.00
C TRP A 320 10.78 5.88 21.03
N THR A 321 11.91 5.19 21.04
CA THR A 321 13.14 5.64 21.71
C THR A 321 13.91 6.63 20.82
N SER A 322 14.85 7.39 21.39
CA SER A 322 15.69 8.31 20.60
C SER A 322 16.53 7.56 19.55
N GLU A 323 16.96 6.33 19.84
CA GLU A 323 17.71 5.50 18.91
C GLU A 323 16.82 4.98 17.78
N ARG A 324 15.61 4.48 18.10
CA ARG A 324 14.62 4.06 17.09
C ARG A 324 14.26 5.21 16.15
N ILE A 325 14.03 6.43 16.68
CA ILE A 325 13.77 7.63 15.86
C ILE A 325 14.96 7.95 14.96
N ARG A 326 16.19 7.93 15.50
CA ARG A 326 17.40 8.21 14.72
C ARG A 326 17.57 7.19 13.59
N TYR A 327 17.30 5.92 13.86
CA TYR A 327 17.40 4.85 12.86
C TYR A 327 16.32 4.99 11.79
N PHE A 328 15.07 5.24 12.17
CA PHE A 328 13.96 5.51 11.23
C PHE A 328 14.31 6.63 10.25
N ARG A 329 14.88 7.74 10.74
CA ARG A 329 15.29 8.88 9.91
C ARG A 329 16.41 8.57 8.91
N LYS A 330 17.20 7.52 9.15
CA LYS A 330 18.17 7.01 8.17
C LYS A 330 17.46 6.14 7.12
N LEU A 331 16.46 5.36 7.53
CA LEU A 331 15.74 4.41 6.66
C LEU A 331 14.79 5.10 5.68
N HIS A 332 13.92 5.96 6.19
CA HIS A 332 12.85 6.60 5.42
C HIS A 332 13.34 7.22 4.11
N PRO A 333 14.40 8.06 4.06
CA PRO A 333 14.85 8.66 2.80
C PRO A 333 15.45 7.66 1.79
N LEU A 334 15.78 6.43 2.20
CA LEU A 334 16.36 5.41 1.32
C LEU A 334 15.28 4.71 0.46
N VAL A 335 14.09 4.52 1.02
CA VAL A 335 13.02 3.75 0.37
C VAL A 335 11.89 4.63 -0.17
N MET A 336 11.82 5.88 0.27
CA MET A 336 10.75 6.80 -0.11
C MET A 336 11.15 7.69 -1.27
N ARG A 337 10.30 7.73 -2.31
CA ARG A 337 10.38 8.75 -3.35
C ARG A 337 9.81 10.07 -2.83
N LEU A 338 10.70 11.03 -2.57
CA LEU A 338 10.29 12.37 -2.13
C LEU A 338 9.59 13.11 -3.28
N SER A 339 8.42 13.68 -3.00
CA SER A 339 7.68 14.50 -3.96
C SER A 339 7.92 15.99 -3.70
N GLU A 340 7.91 16.80 -4.76
CA GLU A 340 7.96 18.26 -4.59
C GLU A 340 6.76 18.76 -3.80
N LYS A 341 7.02 19.68 -2.86
CA LYS A 341 5.97 20.24 -2.02
C LYS A 341 4.94 21.01 -2.87
N PRO A 342 3.64 20.75 -2.73
CA PRO A 342 2.61 21.46 -3.47
C PRO A 342 2.65 22.95 -3.14
N ARG A 343 2.79 23.80 -4.17
CA ARG A 343 2.66 25.26 -4.04
C ARG A 343 1.18 25.64 -4.05
N VAL A 344 0.41 25.14 -3.09
CA VAL A 344 -1.00 25.51 -2.94
C VAL A 344 -1.06 26.90 -2.32
N LYS A 345 -1.55 27.88 -3.08
CA LYS A 345 -1.82 29.25 -2.60
C LYS A 345 -3.01 29.31 -1.66
#